data_AF-A0A3C0FNK8-F1
#
_entry.id   AF-A0A3C0FNK8-F1
#
_cell.length_a   1.000
_cell.length_b   1.000
_cell.length_c   1.000
_cell.angle_alpha   90.00
_cell.angle_beta   90.00
_cell.angle_gamma   90.00
#
_symmetry.space_group_name_H-M   'P 1'
#
loop_
_entity.id
_entity.type
_entity.pdbx_description
1 polymer ?
#
loop_
_entity_poly.entity_id
_entity_poly.type
_entity_poly.pdbx_seq_one_letter_code
_entity_poly.pdbx_strand_id
1 'polypeptide(L)'
;MQHSRMTHKTVTFAHPFHLRGHSDLFPPGSYVVDTTEELIEGVSITAYRRVSTDLHLKYKHNGMMVDRILTIKPVDLDIAMTRDADPDRPEHR
;
A
#
# COMPACT_ATOMS: atom_id res chain seq x y z
N MET A 1 5.48 19.40 20.48
CA MET A 1 4.47 19.09 19.45
C MET A 1 5.01 17.88 18.71
N GLN A 2 4.37 16.71 18.74
CA GLN A 2 4.86 15.58 17.95
C GLN A 2 4.64 15.89 16.46
N HIS A 3 5.73 15.96 15.69
CA HIS A 3 5.68 16.18 14.24
C HIS A 3 5.48 14.84 13.52
N SER A 4 4.27 14.29 13.59
CA SER A 4 3.84 13.16 12.75
C SER A 4 3.05 13.68 11.54
N ARG A 5 3.47 13.28 10.35
CA ARG A 5 2.79 13.57 9.08
C ARG A 5 2.17 12.28 8.58
N MET A 6 0.85 12.27 8.40
CA MET A 6 0.18 11.19 7.70
C MET A 6 -0.05 11.59 6.25
N THR A 7 0.31 10.70 5.32
CA THR A 7 0.15 10.89 3.89
C THR A 7 -0.83 9.87 3.37
N HIS A 8 -1.95 10.34 2.80
CA HIS A 8 -2.96 9.49 2.17
C HIS A 8 -2.73 9.43 0.66
N LYS A 9 -2.64 8.22 0.11
CA LYS A 9 -2.42 7.97 -1.32
C LYS A 9 -3.39 6.93 -1.84
N THR A 10 -4.03 7.20 -2.96
CA THR A 10 -4.82 6.20 -3.68
C THR A 10 -3.94 5.52 -4.73
N VAL A 11 -3.89 4.20 -4.71
CA VAL A 11 -3.17 3.36 -5.69
C VAL A 11 -4.18 2.50 -6.43
N THR A 12 -4.03 2.36 -7.74
CA THR A 12 -4.89 1.50 -8.55
C THR A 12 -4.05 0.36 -9.09
N PHE A 13 -4.51 -0.86 -8.85
CA PHE A 13 -3.94 -2.08 -9.39
C PHE A 13 -4.80 -2.56 -10.56
N ALA A 14 -4.18 -2.76 -11.73
CA ALA A 14 -4.84 -3.28 -12.91
C ALA A 14 -5.06 -4.80 -12.85
N HIS A 15 -4.19 -5.50 -12.13
CA HIS A 15 -4.18 -6.95 -12.00
C HIS A 15 -4.29 -7.40 -10.53
N PRO A 16 -4.71 -8.66 -10.31
CA PRO A 16 -4.63 -9.25 -8.98
C PRO A 16 -3.17 -9.25 -8.49
N PHE A 17 -2.96 -8.75 -7.29
CA PHE A 17 -1.65 -8.60 -6.70
C PHE A 17 -1.57 -9.28 -5.33
N HIS A 18 -0.34 -9.55 -4.91
CA HIS A 18 -0.06 -10.22 -3.66
C HIS A 18 0.85 -9.34 -2.81
N LEU A 19 0.53 -9.23 -1.52
CA LEU A 19 1.31 -8.45 -0.57
C LEU A 19 2.12 -9.41 0.29
N ARG A 20 3.43 -9.18 0.37
CA ARG A 20 4.30 -10.03 1.18
C ARG A 20 3.89 -9.94 2.65
N GLY A 21 3.67 -11.10 3.29
CA GLY A 21 3.13 -11.18 4.64
C GLY A 21 1.62 -11.46 4.70
N HIS A 22 0.94 -11.45 3.56
CA HIS A 22 -0.45 -11.88 3.42
C HIS A 22 -0.52 -12.99 2.40
N SER A 23 -1.04 -14.16 2.78
CA SER A 23 -1.26 -15.27 1.84
C SER A 23 -2.40 -15.01 0.84
N ASP A 24 -3.16 -13.94 1.06
CA ASP A 24 -4.32 -13.56 0.25
C ASP A 24 -3.89 -12.95 -1.10
N LEU A 25 -4.66 -13.24 -2.15
CA LEU A 25 -4.58 -12.55 -3.43
C LEU A 25 -5.63 -11.44 -3.45
N PHE A 26 -5.19 -10.20 -3.62
CA PHE A 26 -6.08 -9.04 -3.66
C PHE A 26 -6.55 -8.82 -5.10
N PRO A 27 -7.85 -8.51 -5.30
CA PRO A 27 -8.37 -8.24 -6.63
C PRO A 27 -7.77 -6.94 -7.21
N PRO A 28 -7.78 -6.76 -8.53
CA PRO A 28 -7.49 -5.45 -9.11
C PRO A 28 -8.55 -4.44 -8.66
N GLY A 29 -8.12 -3.19 -8.49
CA GLY A 29 -8.99 -2.12 -8.02
C GLY A 29 -8.22 -0.94 -7.45
N SER A 30 -8.97 0.05 -6.96
CA SER A 30 -8.42 1.23 -6.30
C SER A 30 -8.40 1.02 -4.79
N TYR A 31 -7.22 1.24 -4.21
CA TYR A 31 -6.92 1.01 -2.82
C TYR A 31 -6.38 2.29 -2.20
N VAL A 32 -6.77 2.53 -0.96
CA VAL A 32 -6.28 3.67 -0.19
C VAL A 32 -5.11 3.22 0.66
N VAL A 33 -4.03 3.98 0.65
CA VAL A 33 -2.81 3.73 1.42
C VAL A 33 -2.55 4.94 2.30
N ASP A 34 -2.53 4.73 3.60
CA ASP A 34 -2.16 5.72 4.58
C ASP A 34 -0.74 5.43 5.07
N THR A 35 0.18 6.36 4.84
CA THR A 35 1.57 6.26 5.28
C THR A 35 1.81 7.24 6.40
N THR A 36 2.20 6.75 7.57
CA THR A 36 2.58 7.60 8.69
C THR A 36 4.10 7.82 8.68
N GLU A 37 4.50 9.08 8.62
CA GLU A 37 5.88 9.54 8.62
C GLU A 37 6.12 10.38 9.87
N GLU A 38 7.11 10.01 10.68
CA GLU A 38 7.53 10.82 11.83
C GLU A 38 8.77 11.61 11.50
N LEU A 39 8.77 12.90 11.83
CA LEU A 39 9.97 13.71 11.79
C LEU A 39 10.93 13.23 12.88
N ILE A 40 12.16 12.93 12.48
CA ILE A 40 13.22 12.60 13.42
C ILE A 40 13.82 13.93 13.90
N GLU A 41 13.40 14.37 15.09
CA GLU A 41 14.00 15.53 15.76
C GLU A 41 15.39 15.16 16.30
N GLY A 42 16.40 16.01 16.07
CA GLY A 42 17.77 15.80 16.59
C GLY A 42 18.83 15.41 15.57
N VAL A 43 18.50 15.35 14.27
CA VAL A 43 19.48 15.32 13.18
C VAL A 43 19.61 16.72 12.57
N SER A 44 20.83 17.12 12.16
CA SER A 44 21.09 18.42 11.51
C SER A 44 20.37 18.59 10.16
N ILE A 45 19.62 17.59 9.72
CA ILE A 45 18.80 17.54 8.51
C ILE A 45 17.39 17.07 8.87
N THR A 46 16.37 17.68 8.26
CA THR A 46 14.98 17.25 8.34
C THR A 46 14.85 15.84 7.75
N ALA A 47 14.81 14.81 8.58
CA ALA A 47 14.66 13.41 8.17
C ALA A 47 13.28 12.89 8.58
N TYR A 48 12.57 12.26 7.65
CA TYR A 48 11.29 11.60 7.91
C TYR A 48 11.50 10.09 7.94
N ARG A 49 11.11 9.42 9.04
CA ARG A 49 11.04 7.96 9.07
C ARG A 49 9.61 7.52 8.80
N ARG A 50 9.41 6.62 7.83
CA ARG A 50 8.13 5.92 7.67
C ARG A 50 7.98 4.94 8.82
N VAL A 51 6.97 5.14 9.65
CA VAL A 51 6.71 4.27 10.80
C VAL A 51 5.67 3.20 10.51
N SER A 52 4.66 3.52 9.68
CA SER A 52 3.58 2.60 9.33
C SER A 52 3.07 2.86 7.91
N THR A 53 2.58 1.81 7.25
CA THR A 53 1.84 1.92 5.98
C THR A 53 0.62 1.03 6.06
N ASP A 54 -0.55 1.63 6.11
CA ASP A 54 -1.83 0.98 6.29
C ASP A 54 -2.60 1.02 4.97
N LEU A 55 -2.86 -0.16 4.42
CA LEU A 55 -3.60 -0.36 3.19
C LEU A 55 -5.08 -0.60 3.51
N HIS A 56 -5.92 0.37 3.19
CA HIS A 56 -7.36 0.28 3.25
C HIS A 56 -7.90 -0.41 1.99
N LEU A 57 -8.29 -1.67 2.18
CA LEU A 57 -8.97 -2.49 1.20
C LEU A 57 -10.47 -2.21 1.26
N LYS A 58 -10.99 -1.57 0.22
CA LYS A 58 -12.43 -1.34 0.03
C LYS A 58 -12.85 -1.92 -1.32
N TYR A 59 -13.24 -3.19 -1.33
CA TYR A 59 -13.67 -3.87 -2.56
C TYR A 59 -14.94 -4.68 -2.33
N LYS A 60 -15.70 -4.89 -3.41
CA LYS A 60 -16.87 -5.79 -3.37
C LYS A 60 -16.42 -7.20 -3.72
N HIS A 61 -16.63 -8.14 -2.80
CA HIS A 61 -16.36 -9.56 -2.99
C HIS A 61 -17.64 -10.35 -2.80
N ASN A 62 -18.06 -11.13 -3.80
CA ASN A 62 -19.32 -11.89 -3.78
C ASN A 62 -20.56 -11.06 -3.37
N GLY A 63 -20.63 -9.79 -3.81
CA GLY A 63 -21.74 -8.89 -3.48
C GLY A 63 -21.67 -8.24 -2.08
N MET A 64 -20.69 -8.62 -1.26
CA MET A 64 -20.45 -8.02 0.05
C MET A 64 -19.33 -6.98 -0.03
N MET A 65 -19.49 -5.83 0.64
CA MET A 65 -18.40 -4.87 0.79
C MET A 65 -17.41 -5.40 1.83
N VAL A 66 -16.17 -5.57 1.41
CA VAL A 66 -15.04 -5.85 2.28
C VAL A 66 -14.37 -4.51 2.60
N ASP A 67 -14.33 -4.17 3.88
CA ASP A 67 -13.55 -3.08 4.44
C ASP A 67 -12.51 -3.69 5.37
N ARG A 68 -11.23 -3.62 5.01
CA ARG A 68 -10.14 -4.19 5.81
C ARG A 68 -8.91 -3.30 5.74
N ILE A 69 -8.22 -3.16 6.86
CA ILE A 69 -6.96 -2.43 6.93
C ILE A 69 -5.83 -3.45 7.09
N LEU A 70 -4.84 -3.38 6.20
CA LEU A 70 -3.63 -4.20 6.27
C LEU A 70 -2.41 -3.32 6.51
N THR A 71 -1.73 -3.54 7.62
CA THR A 71 -0.44 -2.91 7.86
C THR A 71 0.64 -3.65 7.07
N ILE A 72 1.15 -3.01 6.04
CA ILE A 72 2.20 -3.55 5.16
C ILE A 72 3.46 -2.69 5.24
N LYS A 73 4.58 -3.19 4.73
CA LYS A 73 5.76 -2.34 4.56
C LYS A 73 5.63 -1.53 3.28
N PRO A 74 6.13 -0.28 3.26
CA PRO A 74 6.08 0.56 2.06
C PRO A 74 6.85 -0.06 0.88
N VAL A 75 7.90 -0.85 1.16
CA VAL A 75 8.66 -1.57 0.12
C VAL A 75 7.84 -2.69 -0.53
N ASP A 76 7.01 -3.39 0.23
CA ASP A 76 6.19 -4.48 -0.31
C ASP A 76 5.08 -3.93 -1.22
N LEU A 77 4.52 -2.75 -0.88
CA LEU A 77 3.60 -2.03 -1.75
C LEU A 77 4.27 -1.61 -3.08
N ASP A 78 5.47 -1.04 -3.01
CA ASP A 78 6.22 -0.58 -4.18
C ASP A 78 6.55 -1.73 -5.13
N ILE A 79 6.96 -2.88 -4.58
CA ILE A 79 7.19 -4.11 -5.35
C ILE A 79 5.89 -4.58 -6.02
N ALA A 80 4.77 -4.58 -5.29
CA ALA A 80 3.48 -4.98 -5.84
C ALA A 80 3.05 -4.05 -6.99
N MET A 81 3.20 -2.73 -6.82
CA MET A 81 2.87 -1.74 -7.86
C MET A 81 3.79 -1.87 -9.08
N THR A 82 5.09 -2.09 -8.88
CA THR A 82 6.05 -2.29 -9.97
C THR A 82 5.70 -3.53 -10.78
N ARG A 83 5.32 -4.63 -10.12
CA ARG A 83 4.87 -5.86 -10.78
C ARG A 83 3.54 -5.72 -11.52
N ASP A 84 2.65 -4.86 -11.04
CA ASP A 84 1.38 -4.56 -11.69
C ASP A 84 1.55 -3.66 -12.92
N ALA A 85 2.49 -2.71 -12.84
CA ALA A 85 2.86 -1.80 -13.91
C ALA A 85 3.73 -2.46 -14.98
N ASP A 86 4.25 -3.66 -14.74
CA ASP A 86 5.07 -4.40 -15.70
C ASP A 86 4.21 -4.91 -16.86
N PRO A 87 4.39 -4.37 -18.08
CA PRO A 87 3.56 -4.72 -19.24
C PRO A 87 4.00 -6.03 -19.91
N ASP A 88 5.11 -6.63 -19.48
CA ASP A 88 5.68 -7.85 -20.07
C ASP A 88 5.20 -9.12 -19.33
N ARG A 89 4.35 -8.96 -18.31
CA ARG A 89 3.76 -10.10 -17.61
C ARG A 89 3.01 -10.95 -18.65
N PRO A 90 3.42 -12.21 -18.90
CA PRO A 90 2.84 -13.00 -19.96
C PRO A 90 1.35 -13.15 -19.65
N GLU A 91 0.52 -12.48 -20.46
CA GLU A 91 -0.91 -12.70 -20.50
C GLU A 91 -1.06 -14.20 -20.79
N HIS A 92 -1.39 -14.97 -19.76
CA HIS A 92 -1.70 -16.38 -19.91
C HIS A 92 -3.05 -16.44 -20.62
N ARG A 93 -2.99 -16.34 -21.95
CA ARG A 93 -4.10 -16.48 -22.89
C ARG A 93 -4.51 -17.94 -23.03
#